data_AF-A0A3D2VF97-F1
#
_entry.id   AF-A0A3D2VF97-F1
#
_cell.length_a   1.000
_cell.length_b   1.000
_cell.length_c   1.000
_cell.angle_alpha   90.00
_cell.angle_beta   90.00
_cell.angle_gamma   90.00
#
_symmetry.space_group_name_H-M   'P 1'
#
loop_
_entity.id
_entity.type
_entity.pdbx_description
1 polymer ?
#
loop_
_entity_poly.entity_id
_entity_poly.type
_entity_poly.pdbx_seq_one_letter_code
_entity_poly.pdbx_strand_id
1 'polypeptide(L)'
;MGIFRRGIPQALGIDIGSAGVKVLELSTAGKGFKATRAGVEPLPKNAIVEHRINDLRLISEAVRRAVDYSRSSRKKVVVSVPQTHVITRTINLPAGLTEREIEEQVMIEAAQQIPHPLDEVNLDFEV
;
A
#
# COMPACT_ATOMS: atom_id res chain seq x y z
N MET A 1 17.14 -5.90 28.05
CA MET A 1 16.70 -7.16 27.38
C MET A 1 15.26 -6.96 26.90
N GLY A 2 15.05 -6.68 25.62
CA GLY A 2 13.71 -6.48 25.04
C GLY A 2 13.06 -7.83 24.74
N ILE A 3 12.12 -8.26 25.58
CA ILE A 3 11.47 -9.60 25.52
C ILE A 3 10.31 -9.65 24.49
N PHE A 4 9.95 -8.54 23.87
CA PHE A 4 8.94 -8.53 22.81
C PHE A 4 9.60 -8.58 21.43
N ARG A 5 9.61 -9.77 20.81
CA ARG A 5 9.79 -9.85 19.35
C ARG A 5 8.62 -9.11 18.71
N ARG A 6 8.91 -8.04 17.96
CA ARG A 6 7.92 -7.32 17.15
C ARG A 6 7.37 -8.32 16.12
N GLY A 7 6.23 -8.93 16.44
CA GLY A 7 5.59 -9.90 15.57
C GLY A 7 5.22 -9.24 14.24
N ILE A 8 5.30 -10.01 13.15
CA ILE A 8 4.84 -9.52 11.84
C ILE A 8 3.41 -9.00 12.01
N PRO A 9 3.12 -7.75 11.59
CA PRO A 9 1.77 -7.23 11.61
C PRO A 9 0.83 -8.26 11.00
N GLN A 10 -0.13 -8.73 11.80
CA GLN A 10 -1.12 -9.69 11.36
C GLN A 10 -2.13 -8.95 10.46
N ALA A 11 -1.72 -8.64 9.23
CA ALA A 11 -2.54 -7.95 8.22
C ALA A 11 -2.80 -8.84 6.99
N LEU A 12 -3.90 -8.60 6.30
CA LEU A 12 -4.22 -9.23 5.02
C LEU A 12 -3.70 -8.34 3.88
N GLY A 13 -2.89 -8.89 2.98
CA GLY A 13 -2.50 -8.17 1.77
C GLY A 13 -3.64 -8.20 0.76
N ILE A 14 -4.00 -7.05 0.20
CA ILE A 14 -5.06 -6.90 -0.81
C ILE A 14 -4.47 -6.15 -2.01
N ASP A 15 -4.42 -6.81 -3.16
CA ASP A 15 -4.04 -6.24 -4.45
C ASP A 15 -5.30 -5.98 -5.29
N ILE A 16 -5.54 -4.72 -5.63
CA ILE A 16 -6.70 -4.28 -6.41
C ILE A 16 -6.22 -3.95 -7.83
N GLY A 17 -6.32 -4.92 -8.73
CA GLY A 17 -5.94 -4.78 -10.13
C GLY A 17 -7.15 -4.64 -11.05
N SER A 18 -6.91 -4.18 -12.29
CA SER A 18 -7.95 -4.03 -13.31
C SER A 18 -8.64 -5.35 -13.69
N ALA A 19 -7.95 -6.48 -13.54
CA ALA A 19 -8.50 -7.81 -13.82
C ALA A 19 -9.25 -8.43 -12.62
N GLY A 20 -9.03 -7.93 -11.41
CA GLY A 20 -9.53 -8.59 -10.21
C GLY A 20 -8.84 -8.17 -8.92
N VAL A 21 -9.50 -8.49 -7.82
CA VAL A 21 -8.98 -8.34 -6.47
C VAL A 21 -8.35 -9.65 -6.02
N LYS A 22 -7.13 -9.59 -5.50
CA LYS A 22 -6.41 -10.73 -4.93
C LYS A 22 -6.14 -10.45 -3.46
N VAL A 23 -6.32 -11.44 -2.61
CA VAL A 23 -5.99 -11.35 -1.19
C VAL A 23 -5.07 -12.48 -0.76
N LEU A 24 -4.12 -12.17 0.11
CA LEU A 24 -3.14 -13.13 0.63
C LEU A 24 -2.84 -12.85 2.10
N GLU A 25 -2.94 -13.90 2.91
CA GLU A 25 -2.50 -13.89 4.30
C GLU A 25 -1.25 -14.74 4.45
N LEU A 26 -0.22 -14.18 5.09
CA LEU A 26 1.02 -14.89 5.39
C LEU A 26 1.18 -15.08 6.91
N SER A 27 1.76 -16.23 7.28
CA SER A 27 2.34 -16.47 8.60
C SER A 27 3.83 -16.77 8.49
N THR A 28 4.56 -16.59 9.58
CA THR A 28 5.93 -17.12 9.69
C THR A 28 5.90 -18.63 9.87
N ALA A 29 6.84 -19.33 9.24
CA ALA A 29 7.05 -20.76 9.39
C ALA A 29 8.56 -21.03 9.44
N GLY A 30 9.12 -21.17 10.64
CA GLY A 30 10.57 -21.28 10.83
C GLY A 30 11.30 -20.04 10.29
N LYS A 31 12.15 -20.25 9.26
CA LYS A 31 12.88 -19.18 8.55
C LYS A 31 12.16 -18.62 7.32
N GLY A 32 10.97 -19.15 6.99
CA GLY A 32 10.23 -18.77 5.79
C GLY A 32 8.83 -18.25 6.08
N PHE A 33 8.06 -18.09 5.00
CA PHE A 33 6.66 -17.67 5.03
C PHE A 33 5.76 -18.80 4.55
N LYS A 34 4.53 -18.82 5.06
CA LYS A 34 3.47 -19.73 4.61
C LYS A 34 2.23 -18.92 4.27
N ALA A 35 1.67 -19.14 3.09
CA ALA A 35 0.34 -18.65 2.75
C ALA A 35 -0.71 -19.42 3.57
N THR A 36 -1.42 -18.72 4.45
CA THR A 36 -2.44 -19.32 5.33
C THR A 36 -3.85 -19.14 4.78
N ARG A 37 -4.10 -18.05 4.04
CA ARG A 37 -5.38 -17.73 3.41
C ARG A 37 -5.12 -17.06 2.07
N ALA A 38 -5.94 -17.33 1.08
CA ALA A 38 -5.89 -16.68 -0.22
C ALA A 38 -7.28 -16.64 -0.84
N GLY A 39 -7.57 -15.58 -1.58
CA GLY A 39 -8.84 -15.41 -2.29
C GLY A 39 -8.64 -14.55 -3.53
N VAL A 40 -9.41 -14.83 -4.57
CA VAL A 40 -9.37 -14.07 -5.83
C VAL A 40 -10.80 -13.85 -6.27
N GLU A 41 -11.11 -12.62 -6.64
CA GLU A 41 -12.40 -12.24 -7.21
C GLU A 41 -12.16 -11.44 -8.49
N PRO A 42 -12.63 -11.93 -9.66
CA PRO A 42 -12.57 -11.18 -10.90
C PRO A 42 -13.35 -9.88 -10.80
N LEU A 43 -12.84 -8.83 -11.44
CA LEU A 43 -13.51 -7.55 -11.47
C LEU A 43 -14.25 -7.36 -12.81
N PRO A 44 -15.49 -6.82 -12.81
CA PRO A 44 -16.17 -6.49 -14.06
C PRO A 44 -15.35 -5.51 -14.90
N LYS A 45 -15.52 -5.59 -16.22
CA LYS A 45 -14.98 -4.58 -17.14
C LYS A 45 -15.48 -3.19 -16.72
N ASN A 46 -14.62 -2.19 -16.86
CA ASN A 46 -14.88 -0.78 -16.53
C ASN A 46 -15.00 -0.44 -15.04
N ALA A 47 -14.83 -1.38 -14.11
CA ALA A 47 -14.79 -1.01 -12.69
C ALA A 47 -13.52 -0.19 -12.35
N ILE A 48 -12.41 -0.51 -13.03
CA ILE A 48 -11.17 0.28 -13.02
C ILE A 48 -10.87 0.68 -14.47
N VAL A 49 -10.63 1.97 -14.70
CA VAL A 49 -10.30 2.54 -16.01
C VAL A 49 -9.07 3.43 -15.82
N GLU A 50 -8.03 3.23 -16.62
CA GLU A 50 -6.75 3.98 -16.50
C GLU A 50 -6.19 4.01 -15.06
N HIS A 51 -6.26 2.88 -14.36
CA HIS A 51 -5.84 2.74 -12.96
C HIS A 51 -6.61 3.63 -11.95
N ARG A 52 -7.72 4.24 -12.38
CA ARG A 52 -8.65 4.97 -11.51
C ARG A 52 -9.87 4.13 -11.17
N ILE A 53 -10.37 4.32 -9.95
CA ILE A 53 -11.63 3.72 -9.50
C ILE A 53 -12.76 4.41 -10.27
N ASN A 54 -13.39 3.66 -11.17
CA ASN A 54 -14.53 4.16 -11.94
C ASN A 54 -15.86 3.78 -11.27
N ASP A 55 -15.96 2.57 -10.71
CA ASP A 55 -17.12 2.14 -9.93
C ASP A 55 -16.69 1.60 -8.55
N LEU A 56 -16.86 2.42 -7.53
CA LEU A 56 -16.49 2.08 -6.16
C LEU A 56 -17.32 0.91 -5.61
N ARG A 57 -18.59 0.77 -6.01
CA ARG A 57 -19.45 -0.30 -5.51
C ARG A 57 -18.97 -1.65 -6.01
N LEU A 58 -18.71 -1.76 -7.31
CA LEU A 58 -18.24 -3.02 -7.92
C LEU A 58 -16.92 -3.47 -7.30
N ILE A 59 -16.00 -2.53 -7.05
CA ILE A 59 -14.72 -2.84 -6.39
C ILE A 59 -14.94 -3.25 -4.93
N SER A 60 -15.79 -2.52 -4.19
CA SER A 60 -16.06 -2.83 -2.77
C SER A 60 -16.66 -4.22 -2.60
N GLU A 61 -17.61 -4.59 -3.47
CA GLU A 61 -18.20 -5.92 -3.47
C GLU A 61 -17.17 -7.00 -3.85
N ALA A 62 -16.30 -6.72 -4.82
CA ALA A 62 -15.25 -7.65 -5.22
C ALA A 62 -14.22 -7.87 -4.09
N VAL A 63 -13.81 -6.81 -3.39
CA VAL A 63 -12.96 -6.89 -2.20
C VAL A 63 -13.64 -7.75 -1.13
N ARG A 64 -14.92 -7.50 -0.84
CA ARG A 64 -15.67 -8.29 0.14
C ARG A 64 -15.69 -9.76 -0.21
N ARG A 65 -16.02 -10.11 -1.47
CA ARG A 65 -16.05 -11.50 -1.93
C ARG A 65 -14.68 -12.17 -1.88
N ALA A 66 -13.61 -11.47 -2.28
CA ALA A 66 -12.25 -12.00 -2.19
C ALA A 66 -11.83 -12.29 -0.73
N VAL A 67 -12.16 -11.39 0.20
CA VAL A 67 -11.93 -11.59 1.63
C VAL A 67 -12.75 -12.76 2.18
N ASP A 68 -14.03 -12.85 1.84
CA ASP A 68 -14.93 -13.94 2.26
C ASP A 68 -14.41 -15.30 1.75
N TYR A 69 -14.01 -15.39 0.47
CA TYR A 69 -13.41 -16.61 -0.11
C TYR A 69 -12.10 -17.00 0.54
N SER A 70 -11.29 -16.02 0.94
CA SER A 70 -10.05 -16.30 1.65
C SER A 70 -10.27 -16.94 3.01
N ARG A 71 -11.43 -16.70 3.65
CA ARG A 71 -11.73 -17.08 5.05
C ARG A 71 -10.73 -16.49 6.05
N SER A 72 -10.14 -15.34 5.74
CA SER A 72 -9.32 -14.59 6.69
C SER A 72 -10.20 -13.90 7.73
N SER A 73 -9.76 -13.92 8.99
CA SER A 73 -10.38 -13.16 10.08
C SER A 73 -9.65 -11.84 10.37
N ARG A 74 -8.58 -11.52 9.63
CA ARG A 74 -7.77 -10.32 9.86
C ARG A 74 -8.58 -9.07 9.53
N LYS A 75 -8.46 -8.05 10.40
CA LYS A 75 -9.12 -6.74 10.23
C LYS A 75 -8.17 -5.64 9.76
N LYS A 76 -6.86 -5.82 9.98
CA LYS A 76 -5.84 -4.94 9.42
C LYS A 76 -5.52 -5.41 8.00
N VAL A 77 -5.38 -4.47 7.08
CA VAL A 77 -5.09 -4.75 5.68
C VAL A 77 -3.90 -3.93 5.22
N VAL A 78 -3.18 -4.44 4.22
CA VAL A 78 -2.15 -3.71 3.48
C VAL A 78 -2.59 -3.70 2.03
N VAL A 79 -2.62 -2.51 1.44
CA VAL A 79 -3.00 -2.27 0.03
C VAL A 79 -1.88 -1.49 -0.66
N SER A 80 -1.84 -1.57 -1.98
CA SER A 80 -0.94 -0.78 -2.81
C SER A 80 -1.70 0.30 -3.58
N VAL A 81 -0.99 1.37 -3.93
CA VAL A 81 -1.43 2.36 -4.91
C VAL A 81 -0.84 2.02 -6.29
N PRO A 82 -1.54 2.33 -7.40
CA PRO A 82 -0.98 2.12 -8.72
C PRO A 82 0.25 2.99 -8.94
N GLN A 83 1.29 2.45 -9.59
CA GLN A 83 2.52 3.17 -9.90
C GLN A 83 2.27 4.45 -10.72
N THR A 84 1.23 4.48 -11.56
CA THR A 84 0.87 5.67 -12.35
C THR A 84 0.39 6.85 -11.51
N HIS A 85 0.09 6.64 -10.22
CA HIS A 85 -0.32 7.66 -9.27
C HIS A 85 0.81 8.04 -8.30
N VAL A 86 2.03 7.53 -8.52
CA VAL A 86 3.17 7.74 -7.62
C VAL A 86 4.33 8.37 -8.39
N ILE A 87 4.94 9.40 -7.80
CA ILE A 87 6.20 9.98 -8.25
C ILE A 87 7.28 9.55 -7.24
N THR A 88 8.37 8.96 -7.70
CA THR A 88 9.49 8.53 -6.85
C THR A 88 10.77 9.21 -7.29
N ARG A 89 11.49 9.81 -6.34
CA ARG A 89 12.74 10.51 -6.62
C ARG A 89 13.72 10.38 -5.46
N THR A 90 15.00 10.26 -5.81
CA THR A 90 16.11 10.38 -4.86
C THR A 90 16.65 11.80 -4.92
N ILE A 91 16.75 12.45 -3.76
CA ILE A 91 17.38 13.76 -3.58
C ILE A 91 18.66 13.61 -2.76
N ASN A 92 19.59 14.55 -2.91
CA ASN A 92 20.82 14.56 -2.12
C ASN A 92 20.74 15.70 -1.11
N LEU A 93 20.88 15.38 0.18
CA LEU A 93 20.90 16.35 1.26
C LEU A 93 22.28 16.35 1.95
N PRO A 94 22.69 17.48 2.56
CA PRO A 94 23.88 17.53 3.39
C PRO A 94 23.84 16.46 4.51
N ALA A 95 24.99 15.86 4.80
CA ALA A 95 25.12 14.97 5.94
C ALA A 95 25.04 15.76 7.27
N GLY A 96 24.58 15.09 8.33
CA GLY A 96 24.54 15.68 9.68
C GLY A 96 23.32 16.53 9.98
N LEU A 97 22.35 16.59 9.06
CA LEU A 97 21.03 17.17 9.34
C LEU A 97 20.28 16.33 10.38
N THR A 98 19.50 17.02 11.20
CA THR A 98 18.51 16.40 12.08
C THR A 98 17.30 15.93 11.27
N GLU A 99 16.51 15.00 11.81
CA GLU A 99 15.30 14.49 11.16
C GLU A 99 14.35 15.61 10.70
N ARG A 100 14.14 16.61 11.57
CA ARG A 100 13.29 17.77 11.27
C ARG A 100 13.85 18.61 10.11
N GLU A 101 15.17 18.79 10.05
CA GLU A 101 15.81 19.53 8.96
C GLU A 101 15.73 18.75 7.65
N ILE A 102 15.84 17.43 7.68
CA ILE A 102 15.61 16.57 6.51
C ILE A 102 14.17 16.74 6.01
N GLU A 103 13.18 16.64 6.89
CA GLU A 103 11.77 16.82 6.55
C GLU A 103 11.51 18.19 5.90
N GLU A 104 12.06 19.27 6.48
CA GLU A 104 11.96 20.62 5.91
C GLU A 104 12.55 20.71 4.49
N GLN A 105 13.73 20.12 4.28
CA GLN A 105 14.36 20.12 2.95
C GLN A 105 13.59 19.27 1.94
N VAL A 106 13.11 18.09 2.34
CA VAL A 106 12.25 17.23 1.51
C VAL A 106 11.01 17.99 1.06
N MET A 107 10.35 18.73 1.95
CA MET A 107 9.16 19.52 1.63
C MET A 107 9.45 20.66 0.64
N ILE A 108 10.60 21.33 0.78
CA ILE A 108 11.03 22.39 -0.16
C ILE A 108 11.28 21.80 -1.55
N GLU A 109 12.01 20.69 -1.64
CA GLU A 109 12.29 20.00 -2.90
C GLU A 109 10.99 19.49 -3.55
N ALA A 110 10.08 18.91 -2.76
CA ALA A 110 8.80 18.43 -3.25
C ALA A 110 7.93 19.55 -3.84
N ALA A 111 7.87 20.72 -3.19
CA ALA A 111 7.10 21.88 -3.66
C ALA A 111 7.52 22.37 -5.05
N GLN A 112 8.80 22.19 -5.41
CA GLN A 112 9.32 22.64 -6.70
C GLN A 112 9.06 21.65 -7.83
N GLN A 113 8.82 20.37 -7.51
CA GLN A 113 8.82 19.28 -8.47
C GLN A 113 7.42 18.69 -8.68
N ILE A 114 6.55 18.73 -7.68
CA ILE A 114 5.21 18.17 -7.77
C ILE A 114 4.30 19.15 -8.55
N PRO A 115 3.64 18.73 -9.65
CA PRO A 115 2.80 19.61 -10.46
C PRO A 115 1.52 20.10 -9.76
N HIS A 116 1.19 19.47 -8.63
CA HIS A 116 0.01 19.72 -7.84
C HIS A 116 0.37 20.39 -6.50
N PRO A 117 -0.55 21.15 -5.89
CA PRO A 117 -0.37 21.68 -4.56
C PRO A 117 0.00 20.59 -3.53
N LEU A 118 0.88 20.92 -2.58
CA LEU A 118 1.35 19.94 -1.59
C LEU A 118 0.24 19.46 -0.63
N ASP A 119 -0.82 20.25 -0.45
CA ASP A 119 -2.00 19.88 0.34
C ASP A 119 -2.93 18.89 -0.38
N GLU A 120 -2.74 18.67 -1.69
CA GLU A 120 -3.48 17.69 -2.49
C GLU A 120 -2.71 16.37 -2.69
N VAL A 121 -1.51 16.23 -2.13
CA VAL A 121 -0.66 15.04 -2.31
C VAL A 121 -0.30 14.40 -0.97
N ASN A 122 -0.12 13.08 -1.00
CA ASN A 122 0.48 12.35 0.13
C ASN A 122 1.97 12.18 -0.16
N LEU A 123 2.81 12.65 0.76
CA LEU A 123 4.26 12.58 0.66
C LEU A 123 4.82 11.65 1.74
N ASP A 124 5.82 10.87 1.37
CA ASP A 124 6.60 10.03 2.28
C ASP A 124 8.05 9.99 1.81
N PHE A 125 9.00 9.77 2.73
CA PHE A 125 10.42 9.67 2.42
C PHE A 125 11.14 8.68 3.34
N GLU A 126 12.30 8.20 2.90
CA GLU A 126 13.18 7.31 3.65
C GLU A 126 14.64 7.76 3.43
N VAL A 127 15.46 7.70 4.49
CA VAL A 127 16.87 8.15 4.54
C VAL A 127 17.82 6.95 4.53
#